data_AF-A0AAV4V1N5-F1
#
_entry.id   AF-A0AAV4V1N5-F1
#
_cell.length_a   1.000
_cell.length_b   1.000
_cell.length_c   1.000
_cell.angle_alpha   90.00
_cell.angle_beta   90.00
_cell.angle_gamma   90.00
#
_symmetry.space_group_name_H-M   'P 1'
#
loop_
_entity.id
_entity.type
_entity.pdbx_description
1 polymer ?
#
loop_
_entity_poly.entity_id
_entity_poly.type
_entity_poly.pdbx_seq_one_letter_code
_entity_poly.pdbx_strand_id
1 'polypeptide(L)'
;MSARTQNHTSPPIAYPARDAMYVSKSEKTFANDELLPSLPVPSLSQTITKYLDSVKVHVTTEEYLKTKEIAQNFQNGIGEELHAKLLKKASHERNWLEKWWENMAYLSQRTPLLPLLSMCGITNIENLWPPTLGTQAERAALYLHLSLQFWKVLREERLKPHSSRNVPWTMHQFRRYFNTVRIPGEVIDKIECYFNTELEEPMSPTHLAVMHCGHIFSFDAIDEYGDILTPPELQLQFQRIQDWCKKNNPGSSVGALTLADRSTWAKNREWLLKVHPENTLHMETIEKALTVVVLDDSEPSDLSNVCMNTIAGDPGNRWADKSVVHVIFKNGTFGLISD
;
A
#
# COMPACT_ATOMS: atom_id res chain seq x y z
N MET A 1 37.48 -37.19 -39.41
CA MET A 1 37.49 -36.09 -38.43
C MET A 1 36.24 -35.25 -38.65
N SER A 2 35.21 -35.43 -37.83
CA SER A 2 33.94 -34.69 -37.93
C SER A 2 33.70 -33.99 -36.60
N ALA A 3 34.06 -32.72 -36.52
CA ALA A 3 33.74 -31.87 -35.38
C ALA A 3 32.36 -31.22 -35.63
N ARG A 4 31.34 -31.70 -34.93
CA ARG A 4 30.05 -31.02 -34.81
C ARG A 4 30.24 -29.80 -33.93
N THR A 5 30.05 -28.61 -34.48
CA THR A 5 29.83 -27.38 -33.72
C THR A 5 28.48 -27.47 -33.01
N GLN A 6 28.51 -27.63 -31.68
CA GLN A 6 27.32 -27.48 -30.85
C GLN A 6 27.06 -25.99 -30.63
N ASN A 7 25.89 -25.53 -31.09
CA ASN A 7 25.34 -24.24 -30.71
C ASN A 7 25.04 -24.26 -29.21
N HIS A 8 25.74 -23.42 -28.44
CA HIS A 8 25.37 -23.13 -27.06
C HIS A 8 24.19 -22.16 -27.05
N THR A 9 22.97 -22.68 -27.11
CA THR A 9 21.80 -21.98 -26.57
C THR A 9 21.87 -22.08 -25.06
N SER A 10 22.15 -20.97 -24.37
CA SER A 10 22.00 -20.89 -22.92
C SER A 10 20.55 -21.26 -22.55
N PRO A 11 20.31 -22.14 -21.57
CA PRO A 11 18.95 -22.44 -21.15
C PRO A 11 18.31 -21.19 -20.52
N PRO A 12 16.98 -21.01 -20.62
CA PRO A 12 16.29 -20.01 -19.81
C PRO A 12 16.57 -20.30 -18.34
N ILE A 13 16.97 -19.27 -17.58
CA ILE A 13 17.19 -19.37 -16.15
C ILE A 13 15.83 -19.76 -15.53
N ALA A 14 15.68 -21.03 -15.19
CA ALA A 14 14.50 -21.50 -14.50
C ALA A 14 14.53 -20.88 -13.08
N TYR A 15 13.41 -20.28 -12.66
CA TYR A 15 13.20 -19.68 -11.33
C TYR A 15 12.54 -20.61 -10.26
N PRO A 16 12.58 -21.96 -10.32
CA PRO A 16 11.68 -22.80 -9.53
C PRO A 16 11.94 -22.77 -8.02
N ALA A 17 13.15 -22.39 -7.56
CA ALA A 17 13.46 -22.31 -6.13
C ALA A 17 12.86 -21.05 -5.46
N ARG A 18 12.80 -19.93 -6.20
CA ARG A 18 12.22 -18.67 -5.72
C ARG A 18 10.72 -18.80 -5.62
N ASP A 19 10.09 -19.26 -6.70
CA ASP A 19 8.63 -19.35 -6.78
C ASP A 19 8.10 -20.37 -5.77
N ALA A 20 8.84 -21.44 -5.45
CA ALA A 20 8.46 -22.39 -4.41
C ALA A 20 8.28 -21.77 -3.00
N MET A 21 8.84 -20.58 -2.73
CA MET A 21 8.71 -19.92 -1.43
C MET A 21 7.33 -19.30 -1.21
N TYR A 22 6.70 -18.75 -2.26
CA TYR A 22 5.47 -17.96 -2.14
C TYR A 22 4.40 -18.31 -3.17
N VAL A 23 4.69 -19.11 -4.19
CA VAL A 23 3.72 -19.54 -5.20
C VAL A 23 3.13 -20.90 -4.78
N SER A 24 1.81 -20.94 -4.67
CA SER A 24 1.03 -22.15 -4.47
C SER A 24 0.78 -22.88 -5.79
N LYS A 25 0.82 -24.21 -5.74
CA LYS A 25 0.49 -25.08 -6.88
C LYS A 25 -0.91 -25.71 -6.79
N SER A 26 -1.56 -25.60 -5.64
CA SER A 26 -2.78 -26.38 -5.32
C SER A 26 -3.86 -25.55 -4.64
N GLU A 27 -3.48 -24.60 -3.78
CA GLU A 27 -4.42 -23.76 -3.04
C GLU A 27 -4.45 -22.34 -3.63
N LYS A 28 -5.66 -21.79 -3.80
CA LYS A 28 -5.83 -20.40 -4.23
C LYS A 28 -5.59 -19.43 -3.07
N THR A 29 -5.06 -18.25 -3.38
CA THR A 29 -4.70 -17.22 -2.39
C THR A 29 -5.80 -16.93 -1.37
N PHE A 30 -7.04 -16.75 -1.82
CA PHE A 30 -8.16 -16.35 -0.94
C PHE A 30 -9.02 -17.53 -0.48
N ALA A 31 -8.61 -18.79 -0.73
CA ALA A 31 -9.44 -19.98 -0.51
C ALA A 31 -9.92 -20.16 0.93
N ASN A 32 -9.15 -19.67 1.90
CA ASN A 32 -9.47 -19.82 3.33
C ASN A 32 -10.33 -18.68 3.89
N ASP A 33 -10.45 -17.53 3.20
CA ASP A 33 -11.05 -16.32 3.77
C ASP A 33 -12.51 -16.54 4.20
N GLU A 34 -13.30 -17.30 3.45
CA GLU A 34 -14.69 -17.63 3.80
C GLU A 34 -14.82 -18.68 4.93
N LEU A 35 -13.75 -19.43 5.21
CA LEU A 35 -13.72 -20.48 6.23
C LEU A 35 -13.25 -19.96 7.60
N LEU A 36 -12.71 -18.74 7.66
CA LEU A 36 -12.21 -18.15 8.91
C LEU A 36 -13.32 -17.90 9.93
N PRO A 37 -13.07 -18.13 11.23
CA PRO A 37 -14.02 -17.84 12.27
C PRO A 37 -14.31 -16.34 12.35
N SER A 38 -15.51 -15.99 12.80
CA SER A 38 -15.86 -14.59 13.05
C SER A 38 -15.01 -14.02 14.19
N LEU A 39 -14.73 -12.71 14.14
CA LEU A 39 -13.98 -12.01 15.19
C LEU A 39 -14.77 -12.09 16.52
N PRO A 40 -14.22 -12.70 17.58
CA PRO A 40 -14.94 -12.83 18.84
C PRO A 40 -15.12 -11.47 19.52
N VAL A 41 -16.15 -11.37 20.36
CA VAL A 41 -16.31 -10.28 21.32
C VAL A 41 -15.81 -10.78 22.69
N PRO A 42 -14.72 -10.22 23.25
CA PRO A 42 -14.26 -10.59 24.59
C PRO A 42 -15.31 -10.25 25.65
N SER A 43 -15.38 -11.00 26.75
CA SER A 43 -16.36 -10.67 27.79
C SER A 43 -16.05 -9.31 28.44
N LEU A 44 -17.10 -8.60 28.84
CA LEU A 44 -16.96 -7.30 29.50
C LEU A 44 -16.09 -7.40 30.77
N SER A 45 -16.30 -8.42 31.60
CA SER A 45 -15.52 -8.63 32.83
C SER A 45 -14.02 -8.87 32.57
N GLN A 46 -13.67 -9.69 31.57
CA GLN A 46 -12.27 -9.89 31.18
C GLN A 46 -11.65 -8.60 30.66
N THR A 47 -12.40 -7.82 29.88
CA THR A 47 -11.95 -6.53 29.34
C THR A 47 -11.65 -5.54 30.46
N ILE A 48 -12.55 -5.41 31.43
CA ILE A 48 -12.37 -4.52 32.59
C ILE A 48 -11.19 -4.94 33.46
N THR A 49 -11.00 -6.24 33.67
CA THR A 49 -9.85 -6.75 34.44
C THR A 49 -8.53 -6.43 33.75
N LYS A 50 -8.43 -6.67 32.44
CA LYS A 50 -7.23 -6.33 31.66
C LYS A 50 -6.98 -4.83 31.59
N TYR A 51 -8.04 -4.03 31.46
CA TYR A 51 -7.95 -2.57 31.51
C TYR A 51 -7.36 -2.09 32.84
N LEU A 52 -7.91 -2.54 33.98
CA LEU A 52 -7.41 -2.14 35.29
C LEU A 52 -5.97 -2.59 35.53
N ASP A 53 -5.60 -3.79 35.10
CA ASP A 53 -4.22 -4.28 35.18
C ASP A 53 -3.25 -3.38 34.39
N SER A 54 -3.66 -2.96 33.18
CA SER A 54 -2.85 -2.05 32.34
C SER A 54 -2.69 -0.65 32.94
N VAL A 55 -3.72 -0.11 33.61
CA VAL A 55 -3.67 1.25 34.19
C VAL A 55 -2.81 1.29 35.45
N LYS A 56 -2.75 0.19 36.20
CA LYS A 56 -2.10 0.12 37.52
C LYS A 56 -0.64 0.60 37.53
N VAL A 57 0.08 0.44 36.43
CA VAL A 57 1.49 0.84 36.31
C VAL A 57 1.70 2.33 36.00
N HIS A 58 0.63 3.06 35.67
CA HIS A 58 0.68 4.45 35.23
C HIS A 58 0.16 5.45 36.26
N VAL A 59 -0.45 4.97 37.35
CA VAL A 59 -1.22 5.82 38.27
C VAL A 59 -0.84 5.55 39.73
N THR A 60 -1.10 6.53 40.59
CA THR A 60 -0.99 6.37 42.04
C THR A 60 -2.06 5.42 42.59
N THR A 61 -1.87 4.92 43.81
CA THR A 61 -2.86 4.07 44.49
C THR A 61 -4.23 4.76 44.59
N GLU A 62 -4.27 6.06 44.88
CA GLU A 62 -5.53 6.81 45.00
C GLU A 62 -6.26 6.90 43.65
N GLU A 63 -5.55 7.24 42.58
CA GLU A 63 -6.10 7.28 41.22
C GLU A 63 -6.54 5.91 40.73
N TYR A 64 -5.80 4.85 41.06
CA TYR A 64 -6.21 3.48 40.75
C TYR A 64 -7.51 3.09 41.45
N LEU A 65 -7.67 3.43 42.73
CA LEU A 65 -8.91 3.15 43.47
C LEU A 65 -10.11 3.87 42.83
N LYS A 66 -9.96 5.14 42.44
CA LYS A 66 -10.99 5.89 41.71
C LYS A 66 -11.29 5.24 40.35
N THR A 67 -10.27 4.87 39.59
CA THR A 67 -10.43 4.20 38.28
C THR A 67 -11.13 2.85 38.42
N LYS A 68 -10.78 2.08 39.45
CA LYS A 68 -11.40 0.80 39.75
C LYS A 68 -12.89 0.96 40.07
N GLU A 69 -13.26 1.95 40.87
CA GLU A 69 -14.65 2.25 41.17
C GLU A 69 -15.43 2.61 39.89
N ILE A 70 -14.88 3.49 39.04
CA ILE A 70 -15.48 3.85 37.74
C ILE A 70 -15.68 2.61 36.86
N ALA A 71 -14.66 1.77 36.74
CA ALA A 71 -14.71 0.57 35.90
C ALA A 71 -15.74 -0.46 36.41
N GLN A 72 -15.89 -0.59 37.73
CA GLN A 72 -16.90 -1.45 38.34
C GLN A 72 -18.32 -0.90 38.14
N ASN A 73 -18.51 0.41 38.30
CA ASN A 73 -19.78 1.07 38.04
C ASN A 73 -20.18 0.99 36.56
N PHE A 74 -19.22 1.13 35.65
CA PHE A 74 -19.44 0.92 34.22
C PHE A 74 -19.85 -0.53 33.93
N GLN A 75 -19.11 -1.50 34.46
CA GLN A 75 -19.39 -2.92 34.24
C GLN A 75 -20.80 -3.33 34.71
N ASN A 76 -21.22 -2.85 35.88
CA ASN A 76 -22.51 -3.17 36.50
C ASN A 76 -23.63 -2.17 36.13
N GLY A 77 -23.40 -1.33 35.14
CA GLY A 77 -24.30 -0.26 34.72
C GLY A 77 -24.36 -0.16 33.20
N ILE A 78 -24.12 1.05 32.67
CA ILE A 78 -24.26 1.33 31.23
C ILE A 78 -23.36 0.43 30.35
N GLY A 79 -22.22 -0.05 30.87
CA GLY A 79 -21.33 -0.93 30.13
C GLY A 79 -21.96 -2.27 29.77
N GLU A 80 -22.83 -2.83 30.62
CA GLU A 80 -23.57 -4.06 30.33
C GLU A 80 -24.54 -3.86 29.16
N GLU A 81 -25.29 -2.75 29.17
CA GLU A 81 -26.22 -2.40 28.08
C GLU A 81 -25.47 -2.19 26.75
N LEU A 82 -24.35 -1.47 26.78
CA LEU A 82 -23.52 -1.25 25.60
C LEU A 82 -22.90 -2.55 25.08
N HIS A 83 -22.45 -3.43 25.99
CA HIS A 83 -21.90 -4.73 25.61
C HIS A 83 -22.96 -5.66 25.00
N ALA A 84 -24.20 -5.64 25.51
CA ALA A 84 -25.30 -6.38 24.91
C ALA A 84 -25.61 -5.89 23.47
N LYS A 85 -25.58 -4.57 23.24
CA LYS A 85 -25.69 -4.00 21.89
C LYS A 85 -24.55 -4.42 20.98
N LEU A 86 -23.32 -4.48 21.49
CA LEU A 86 -22.15 -4.95 20.75
C LEU A 86 -22.28 -6.43 20.36
N LEU A 87 -22.70 -7.30 21.28
CA LEU A 87 -22.95 -8.72 21.01
C LEU A 87 -24.02 -8.90 19.93
N LYS A 88 -25.11 -8.13 19.98
CA LYS A 88 -26.15 -8.13 18.95
C LYS A 88 -25.62 -7.69 17.58
N LYS A 89 -24.76 -6.66 17.53
CA LYS A 89 -24.09 -6.27 16.28
C LYS A 89 -23.21 -7.41 15.75
N ALA A 90 -22.40 -8.01 16.62
CA ALA A 90 -21.49 -9.09 16.25
C ALA A 90 -22.20 -10.36 15.78
N SER A 91 -23.44 -10.64 16.21
CA SER A 91 -24.19 -11.79 15.70
C SER A 91 -24.62 -11.67 14.23
N HIS A 92 -24.47 -10.48 13.62
CA HIS A 92 -24.84 -10.22 12.23
C HIS A 92 -23.63 -9.94 11.32
N GLU A 93 -22.40 -9.98 11.83
CA GLU A 93 -21.19 -9.58 11.10
C GLU A 93 -20.03 -10.56 11.35
N ARG A 94 -19.32 -10.99 10.30
CA ARG A 94 -18.12 -11.85 10.45
C ARG A 94 -16.99 -11.11 11.19
N ASN A 95 -16.86 -9.82 10.97
CA ASN A 95 -15.95 -8.96 11.70
C ASN A 95 -16.67 -7.67 12.11
N TRP A 96 -17.17 -7.66 13.35
CA TRP A 96 -17.94 -6.53 13.89
C TRP A 96 -17.14 -5.23 14.01
N LEU A 97 -15.81 -5.31 13.99
CA LEU A 97 -14.90 -4.19 14.22
C LEU A 97 -14.42 -3.55 12.91
N GLU A 98 -14.39 -4.29 11.80
CA GLU A 98 -13.74 -3.87 10.54
C GLU A 98 -14.08 -2.44 10.12
N LYS A 99 -15.37 -2.14 9.89
CA LYS A 99 -15.81 -0.82 9.43
C LYS A 99 -15.59 0.27 10.48
N TRP A 100 -15.71 -0.06 11.77
CA TRP A 100 -15.44 0.91 12.83
C TRP A 100 -13.96 1.22 12.96
N TRP A 101 -13.10 0.22 12.86
CA TRP A 101 -11.66 0.39 12.86
C TRP A 101 -11.21 1.23 11.67
N GLU A 102 -11.61 0.84 10.46
CA GLU A 102 -11.30 1.58 9.24
C GLU A 102 -11.74 3.05 9.33
N ASN A 103 -13.00 3.29 9.70
CA ASN A 103 -13.55 4.64 9.78
C ASN A 103 -12.89 5.46 10.89
N MET A 104 -12.87 4.96 12.12
CA MET A 104 -12.50 5.76 13.29
C MET A 104 -10.98 5.90 13.44
N ALA A 105 -10.22 4.85 13.15
CA ALA A 105 -8.76 4.88 13.29
C ALA A 105 -8.10 5.59 12.11
N TYR A 106 -8.68 5.53 10.91
CA TYR A 106 -8.05 6.05 9.69
C TYR A 106 -8.91 7.06 8.93
N LEU A 107 -10.09 6.66 8.42
CA LEU A 107 -10.80 7.44 7.40
C LEU A 107 -11.45 8.71 7.93
N SER A 108 -11.72 8.85 9.23
CA SER A 108 -12.23 10.09 9.83
C SER A 108 -11.13 11.01 10.33
N GLN A 109 -9.87 10.53 10.42
CA GLN A 109 -8.75 11.38 10.83
C GLN A 109 -8.54 12.47 9.78
N ARG A 110 -8.51 13.73 10.21
CA ARG A 110 -8.39 14.89 9.30
C ARG A 110 -6.97 15.40 9.15
N THR A 111 -6.01 14.88 9.93
CA THR A 111 -4.59 15.23 9.79
C THR A 111 -4.03 14.78 8.44
N PRO A 112 -2.98 15.45 7.92
CA PRO A 112 -2.24 14.99 6.74
C PRO A 112 -1.82 13.51 6.85
N LEU A 113 -1.83 12.79 5.72
CA LEU A 113 -1.37 11.40 5.68
C LEU A 113 0.15 11.32 5.81
N LEU A 114 0.87 12.11 5.02
CA LEU A 114 2.31 12.28 5.17
C LEU A 114 2.59 13.57 5.96
N PRO A 115 3.52 13.54 6.93
CA PRO A 115 4.30 12.38 7.39
C PRO A 115 3.64 11.58 8.54
N LEU A 116 2.38 11.85 8.89
CA LEU A 116 1.84 11.52 10.22
C LEU A 116 1.16 10.15 10.35
N LEU A 117 0.58 9.63 9.27
CA LEU A 117 -0.26 8.43 9.30
C LEU A 117 0.23 7.32 8.36
N SER A 118 0.79 7.66 7.20
CA SER A 118 1.32 6.66 6.27
C SER A 118 2.60 6.01 6.82
N MET A 119 2.78 4.73 6.51
CA MET A 119 3.95 3.95 6.90
C MET A 119 5.05 4.03 5.85
N CYS A 120 6.30 3.94 6.30
CA CYS A 120 7.47 3.83 5.45
C CYS A 120 8.09 2.43 5.53
N GLY A 121 8.28 1.81 4.37
CA GLY A 121 9.05 0.60 4.21
C GLY A 121 10.40 0.90 3.57
N ILE A 122 11.49 0.52 4.24
CA ILE A 122 12.82 0.49 3.65
C ILE A 122 13.36 -0.94 3.74
N THR A 123 14.10 -1.38 2.72
CA THR A 123 14.77 -2.68 2.74
C THR A 123 16.27 -2.46 2.67
N ASN A 124 17.02 -3.05 3.60
CA ASN A 124 18.47 -2.99 3.55
C ASN A 124 18.99 -4.00 2.51
N ILE A 125 19.22 -3.50 1.30
CA ILE A 125 19.85 -4.25 0.20
C ILE A 125 21.16 -3.61 -0.26
N GLU A 126 21.79 -2.74 0.55
CA GLU A 126 22.98 -1.98 0.16
C GLU A 126 24.16 -2.88 -0.26
N ASN A 127 24.22 -4.11 0.27
CA ASN A 127 25.21 -5.11 -0.14
C ASN A 127 25.03 -5.58 -1.60
N LEU A 128 23.80 -5.56 -2.13
CA LEU A 128 23.48 -5.93 -3.51
C LEU A 128 23.47 -4.68 -4.40
N TRP A 129 22.77 -3.63 -3.96
CA TRP A 129 22.59 -2.35 -4.65
C TRP A 129 23.09 -1.21 -3.77
N PRO A 130 24.40 -0.98 -3.68
CA PRO A 130 24.94 0.16 -2.95
C PRO A 130 24.45 1.47 -3.62
N PRO A 131 24.34 2.58 -2.89
CA PRO A 131 24.03 3.88 -3.50
C PRO A 131 24.98 4.18 -4.66
N THR A 132 24.44 4.38 -5.87
CA THR A 132 25.23 4.57 -7.10
C THR A 132 24.48 5.48 -8.07
N LEU A 133 25.05 6.63 -8.39
CA LEU A 133 24.47 7.55 -9.37
C LEU A 133 24.38 6.93 -10.76
N GLY A 134 23.35 7.33 -11.51
CA GLY A 134 23.09 6.81 -12.86
C GLY A 134 22.35 5.47 -12.88
N THR A 135 22.07 4.86 -11.73
CA THR A 135 21.37 3.55 -11.65
C THR A 135 19.87 3.67 -11.40
N GLN A 136 19.33 4.87 -11.17
CA GLN A 136 17.92 5.08 -10.79
C GLN A 136 16.92 4.40 -11.75
N ALA A 137 17.02 4.65 -13.06
CA ALA A 137 16.07 4.10 -14.03
C ALA A 137 16.19 2.57 -14.18
N GLU A 138 17.42 2.04 -14.18
CA GLU A 138 17.68 0.60 -14.26
C GLU A 138 17.12 -0.13 -13.02
N ARG A 139 17.42 0.39 -11.82
CA ARG A 139 16.95 -0.21 -10.56
C ARG A 139 15.45 -0.04 -10.39
N ALA A 140 14.88 1.11 -10.77
CA ALA A 140 13.42 1.30 -10.81
C ALA A 140 12.76 0.24 -11.69
N ALA A 141 13.29 0.01 -12.89
CA ALA A 141 12.74 -0.97 -13.82
C ALA A 141 12.79 -2.40 -13.29
N LEU A 142 13.93 -2.84 -12.76
CA LEU A 142 14.06 -4.18 -12.20
C LEU A 142 13.20 -4.37 -10.94
N TYR A 143 13.18 -3.39 -10.04
CA TYR A 143 12.36 -3.43 -8.83
C TYR A 143 10.86 -3.45 -9.15
N LEU A 144 10.39 -2.58 -10.05
CA LEU A 144 8.98 -2.54 -10.45
C LEU A 144 8.60 -3.81 -11.21
N HIS A 145 9.45 -4.34 -12.10
CA HIS A 145 9.18 -5.62 -12.74
C HIS A 145 8.91 -6.72 -11.71
N LEU A 146 9.72 -6.82 -10.66
CA LEU A 146 9.51 -7.80 -9.57
C LEU A 146 8.23 -7.54 -8.77
N SER A 147 7.88 -6.28 -8.51
CA SER A 147 6.60 -5.92 -7.87
C SER A 147 5.40 -6.31 -8.75
N LEU A 148 5.51 -6.13 -10.07
CA LEU A 148 4.47 -6.51 -11.03
C LEU A 148 4.36 -8.04 -11.18
N GLN A 149 5.45 -8.79 -11.03
CA GLN A 149 5.38 -10.25 -10.92
C GLN A 149 4.56 -10.68 -9.69
N PHE A 150 4.69 -9.94 -8.58
CA PHE A 150 3.86 -10.17 -7.40
C PHE A 150 2.38 -9.82 -7.66
N TRP A 151 2.09 -8.72 -8.36
CA TRP A 151 0.73 -8.41 -8.84
C TRP A 151 0.12 -9.54 -9.67
N LYS A 152 0.87 -10.09 -10.63
CA LYS A 152 0.42 -11.20 -11.49
C LYS A 152 0.15 -12.46 -10.67
N VAL A 153 1.02 -12.79 -9.72
CA VAL A 153 0.80 -13.91 -8.78
C VAL A 153 -0.46 -13.72 -7.92
N LEU A 154 -0.76 -12.49 -7.48
CA LEU A 154 -1.99 -12.19 -6.75
C LEU A 154 -3.24 -12.30 -7.64
N ARG A 155 -3.21 -11.75 -8.86
CA ARG A 155 -4.32 -11.80 -9.81
C ARG A 155 -4.70 -13.23 -10.19
N GLU A 156 -3.69 -14.07 -10.39
CA GLU A 156 -3.89 -15.49 -10.71
C GLU A 156 -4.23 -16.35 -9.46
N GLU A 157 -4.39 -15.71 -8.29
CA GLU A 157 -4.59 -16.35 -6.98
C GLU A 157 -3.56 -17.45 -6.67
N ARG A 158 -2.32 -17.25 -7.11
CA ARG A 158 -1.22 -18.18 -6.90
C ARG A 158 -0.34 -17.84 -5.71
N LEU A 159 -0.56 -16.71 -5.02
CA LEU A 159 0.13 -16.46 -3.75
C LEU A 159 -0.29 -17.52 -2.73
N LYS A 160 0.69 -18.14 -2.07
CA LYS A 160 0.46 -19.14 -1.04
C LYS A 160 -0.32 -18.54 0.13
N PRO A 161 -1.48 -19.13 0.51
CA PRO A 161 -2.21 -18.69 1.69
C PRO A 161 -1.31 -18.67 2.93
N HIS A 162 -1.33 -17.57 3.66
CA HIS A 162 -0.54 -17.44 4.88
C HIS A 162 -1.16 -18.23 6.02
N SER A 163 -0.31 -18.86 6.83
CA SER A 163 -0.71 -19.53 8.04
C SER A 163 0.42 -19.49 9.08
N SER A 164 0.06 -19.59 10.35
CA SER A 164 1.00 -19.78 11.45
C SER A 164 0.55 -20.94 12.31
N ARG A 165 1.46 -21.90 12.57
CA ARG A 165 1.15 -23.14 13.29
C ARG A 165 -0.09 -23.86 12.72
N ASN A 166 -0.19 -23.91 11.38
CA ASN A 166 -1.32 -24.47 10.62
C ASN A 166 -2.67 -23.75 10.82
N VAL A 167 -2.68 -22.56 11.41
CA VAL A 167 -3.88 -21.71 11.47
C VAL A 167 -3.83 -20.74 10.29
N PRO A 168 -4.77 -20.81 9.33
CA PRO A 168 -4.80 -19.89 8.21
C PRO A 168 -5.09 -18.47 8.68
N TRP A 169 -4.47 -17.50 8.02
CA TRP A 169 -4.74 -16.08 8.20
C TRP A 169 -5.58 -15.55 7.06
N THR A 170 -6.26 -14.42 7.28
CA THR A 170 -6.95 -13.76 6.18
C THR A 170 -5.95 -13.20 5.19
N MET A 171 -6.25 -13.35 3.90
CA MET A 171 -5.49 -12.77 2.80
C MET A 171 -6.13 -11.49 2.25
N HIS A 172 -7.28 -11.08 2.81
CA HIS A 172 -8.10 -9.96 2.31
C HIS A 172 -7.33 -8.64 2.07
N GLN A 173 -6.35 -8.31 2.93
CA GLN A 173 -5.56 -7.08 2.77
C GLN A 173 -4.74 -7.05 1.47
N PHE A 174 -4.36 -8.21 0.91
CA PHE A 174 -3.63 -8.25 -0.37
C PHE A 174 -4.46 -7.72 -1.54
N ARG A 175 -5.79 -7.72 -1.45
CA ARG A 175 -6.65 -7.08 -2.45
C ARG A 175 -6.42 -5.58 -2.55
N ARG A 176 -5.94 -4.95 -1.47
CA ARG A 176 -5.75 -3.49 -1.40
C ARG A 176 -4.32 -3.04 -1.70
N TYR A 177 -3.44 -3.97 -2.07
CA TYR A 177 -2.04 -3.64 -2.35
C TYR A 177 -1.91 -2.84 -3.66
N PHE A 178 -2.51 -3.34 -4.74
CA PHE A 178 -2.49 -2.71 -6.05
C PHE A 178 -3.83 -2.03 -6.36
N ASN A 179 -3.83 -1.12 -7.34
CA ASN A 179 -5.04 -0.48 -7.88
C ASN A 179 -5.95 0.12 -6.79
N THR A 180 -5.37 0.60 -5.69
CA THR A 180 -6.12 1.06 -4.53
C THR A 180 -5.71 2.48 -4.18
N VAL A 181 -6.69 3.28 -3.78
CA VAL A 181 -6.51 4.69 -3.45
C VAL A 181 -7.49 5.11 -2.36
N ARG A 182 -7.06 6.04 -1.52
CA ARG A 182 -7.90 6.71 -0.53
C ARG A 182 -8.34 8.07 -1.06
N ILE A 183 -9.60 8.18 -1.46
CA ILE A 183 -10.20 9.43 -1.92
C ILE A 183 -10.55 10.31 -0.71
N PRO A 184 -10.10 11.57 -0.66
CA PRO A 184 -10.43 12.48 0.43
C PRO A 184 -11.92 12.84 0.43
N GLY A 185 -12.53 12.85 1.61
CA GLY A 185 -13.85 13.45 1.82
C GLY A 185 -13.78 14.55 2.87
N GLU A 186 -14.80 15.42 2.94
CA GLU A 186 -14.73 16.54 3.89
C GLU A 186 -14.68 16.09 5.35
N VAL A 187 -15.46 15.06 5.69
CA VAL A 187 -15.59 14.52 7.06
C VAL A 187 -14.98 13.12 7.18
N ILE A 188 -15.15 12.30 6.14
CA ILE A 188 -14.66 10.92 6.10
C ILE A 188 -14.17 10.62 4.69
N ASP A 189 -12.99 10.01 4.61
CA ASP A 189 -12.41 9.56 3.35
C ASP A 189 -13.04 8.24 2.90
N LYS A 190 -12.75 7.80 1.68
CA LYS A 190 -13.19 6.52 1.15
C LYS A 190 -12.01 5.79 0.52
N ILE A 191 -11.88 4.50 0.80
CA ILE A 191 -10.96 3.63 0.04
C ILE A 191 -11.71 3.10 -1.18
N GLU A 192 -11.12 3.30 -2.36
CA GLU A 192 -11.54 2.64 -3.59
C GLU A 192 -10.48 1.62 -3.99
N CYS A 193 -10.93 0.40 -4.26
CA CYS A 193 -10.08 -0.69 -4.74
C CYS A 193 -10.61 -1.12 -6.11
N TYR A 194 -9.72 -1.08 -7.10
CA TYR A 194 -10.00 -1.50 -8.48
C TYR A 194 -9.27 -2.80 -8.85
N PHE A 195 -8.59 -3.43 -7.89
CA PHE A 195 -7.96 -4.72 -8.07
C PHE A 195 -9.02 -5.83 -8.05
N ASN A 196 -8.97 -6.69 -9.06
CA ASN A 196 -9.76 -7.91 -9.14
C ASN A 196 -8.81 -9.09 -9.43
N THR A 197 -9.20 -10.31 -9.06
CA THR A 197 -8.51 -11.51 -9.55
C THR A 197 -8.95 -11.84 -10.98
N GLU A 198 -8.19 -12.68 -11.69
CA GLU A 198 -8.59 -13.10 -13.05
C GLU A 198 -9.89 -13.91 -13.05
N LEU A 199 -10.22 -14.53 -11.93
CA LEU A 199 -11.47 -15.27 -11.75
C LEU A 199 -12.68 -14.34 -11.58
N GLU A 200 -12.45 -13.14 -11.06
CA GLU A 200 -13.48 -12.12 -10.82
C GLU A 200 -13.67 -11.26 -12.07
N GLU A 201 -12.57 -10.71 -12.59
CA GLU A 201 -12.57 -9.89 -13.80
C GLU A 201 -11.33 -10.18 -14.66
N PRO A 202 -11.50 -10.60 -15.93
CA PRO A 202 -10.37 -10.89 -16.83
C PRO A 202 -9.45 -9.67 -17.03
N MET A 203 -10.04 -8.47 -17.02
CA MET A 203 -9.35 -7.20 -17.25
C MET A 203 -9.26 -6.41 -15.94
N SER A 204 -8.14 -5.74 -15.73
CA SER A 204 -7.93 -4.76 -14.64
C SER A 204 -7.07 -3.63 -15.16
N PRO A 205 -7.11 -2.43 -14.57
CA PRO A 205 -6.18 -1.37 -14.93
C PRO A 205 -4.72 -1.84 -14.78
N THR A 206 -3.93 -1.65 -15.84
CA THR A 206 -2.56 -2.17 -16.01
C THR A 206 -1.49 -1.08 -16.04
N HIS A 207 -1.88 0.17 -15.94
CA HIS A 207 -0.95 1.30 -16.04
C HIS A 207 -0.32 1.68 -14.71
N LEU A 208 0.88 2.24 -14.80
CA LEU A 208 1.55 2.94 -13.70
C LEU A 208 1.26 4.43 -13.79
N ALA A 209 1.25 5.10 -12.64
CA ALA A 209 1.41 6.55 -12.56
C ALA A 209 2.85 6.85 -12.13
N VAL A 210 3.54 7.74 -12.84
CA VAL A 210 4.94 8.10 -12.55
C VAL A 210 5.05 9.59 -12.27
N MET A 211 5.63 9.94 -11.13
CA MET A 211 5.87 11.32 -10.73
C MET A 211 7.36 11.65 -10.84
N HIS A 212 7.68 12.75 -11.51
CA HIS A 212 9.05 13.26 -11.62
C HIS A 212 9.04 14.76 -11.91
N CYS A 213 9.85 15.54 -11.18
CA CYS A 213 9.94 17.00 -11.32
C CYS A 213 8.58 17.73 -11.33
N GLY A 214 7.62 17.31 -10.51
CA GLY A 214 6.29 17.94 -10.38
C GLY A 214 5.31 17.59 -11.51
N HIS A 215 5.70 16.69 -12.43
CA HIS A 215 4.86 16.15 -13.49
C HIS A 215 4.32 14.77 -13.11
N ILE A 216 3.19 14.39 -13.71
CA ILE A 216 2.59 13.06 -13.57
C ILE A 216 2.42 12.47 -14.97
N PHE A 217 3.00 11.29 -15.18
CA PHE A 217 2.94 10.53 -16.43
C PHE A 217 2.19 9.22 -16.19
N SER A 218 1.70 8.60 -17.26
CA SER A 218 1.15 7.25 -17.22
C SER A 218 1.55 6.43 -18.43
N PHE A 219 1.76 5.14 -18.23
CA PHE A 219 1.94 4.15 -19.29
C PHE A 219 1.50 2.77 -18.81
N ASP A 220 1.05 1.92 -19.73
CA ASP A 220 0.72 0.53 -19.43
C ASP A 220 1.97 -0.28 -19.09
N ALA A 221 1.95 -0.97 -17.95
CA ALA A 221 3.06 -1.82 -17.51
C ALA A 221 2.89 -3.29 -17.92
N ILE A 222 1.72 -3.61 -18.47
CA ILE A 222 1.33 -4.91 -19.00
C ILE A 222 0.96 -4.69 -20.47
N ASP A 223 1.46 -5.53 -21.36
CA ASP A 223 1.18 -5.43 -22.78
C ASP A 223 -0.19 -6.02 -23.16
N GLU A 224 -0.52 -5.93 -24.45
CA GLU A 224 -1.77 -6.46 -25.01
C GLU A 224 -1.93 -7.99 -24.89
N TYR A 225 -0.85 -8.72 -24.60
CA TYR A 225 -0.83 -10.17 -24.41
C TYR A 225 -0.96 -10.58 -22.93
N GLY A 226 -1.01 -9.62 -22.01
CA GLY A 226 -1.07 -9.87 -20.56
C GLY A 226 0.30 -10.14 -19.94
N ASP A 227 1.38 -9.79 -20.64
CA ASP A 227 2.73 -9.94 -20.15
C ASP A 227 3.27 -8.63 -19.57
N ILE A 228 3.98 -8.76 -18.45
CA ILE A 228 4.59 -7.62 -17.77
C ILE A 228 5.75 -7.14 -18.64
N LEU A 229 5.81 -5.83 -18.89
CA LEU A 229 6.95 -5.22 -19.57
C LEU A 229 8.27 -5.64 -18.92
N THR A 230 9.23 -6.01 -19.76
CA THR A 230 10.55 -6.46 -19.32
C THR A 230 11.31 -5.31 -18.65
N PRO A 231 12.32 -5.60 -17.79
CA PRO A 231 13.13 -4.54 -17.19
C PRO A 231 13.73 -3.56 -18.22
N PRO A 232 14.27 -3.99 -19.39
CA PRO A 232 14.73 -3.06 -20.41
C PRO A 232 13.63 -2.13 -20.96
N GLU A 233 12.40 -2.64 -21.15
CA GLU A 233 11.27 -1.84 -21.64
C GLU A 233 10.81 -0.82 -20.59
N LEU A 234 10.68 -1.24 -19.33
CA LEU A 234 10.36 -0.33 -18.21
C LEU A 234 11.46 0.74 -18.05
N GLN A 235 12.73 0.35 -18.15
CA GLN A 235 13.85 1.28 -18.08
C GLN A 235 13.77 2.33 -19.18
N LEU A 236 13.43 1.93 -20.41
CA LEU A 236 13.23 2.87 -21.52
C LEU A 236 12.11 3.87 -21.23
N GLN A 237 11.00 3.44 -20.61
CA GLN A 237 9.92 4.37 -20.22
C GLN A 237 10.41 5.39 -19.17
N PHE A 238 11.10 4.94 -18.12
CA PHE A 238 11.62 5.83 -17.09
C PHE A 238 12.67 6.81 -17.64
N GLN A 239 13.57 6.35 -18.51
CA GLN A 239 14.56 7.22 -19.16
C GLN A 239 13.90 8.26 -20.05
N ARG A 240 12.86 7.90 -20.81
CA ARG A 240 12.09 8.86 -21.62
C ARG A 240 11.46 9.95 -20.76
N ILE A 241 10.88 9.58 -19.61
CA ILE A 241 10.30 10.52 -18.65
C ILE A 241 11.40 11.47 -18.12
N GLN A 242 12.52 10.93 -17.65
CA GLN A 242 13.64 11.73 -17.15
C GLN A 242 14.20 12.68 -18.21
N ASP A 243 14.43 12.19 -19.43
CA ASP A 243 14.97 12.99 -20.53
C ASP A 243 14.00 14.06 -21.03
N TRP A 244 12.70 13.81 -20.94
CA TRP A 244 11.68 14.81 -21.19
C TRP A 244 11.70 15.89 -20.10
N CYS A 245 11.73 15.51 -18.82
CA CYS A 245 11.78 16.47 -17.72
C CYS A 245 13.04 17.35 -17.75
N LYS A 246 14.21 16.81 -18.14
CA LYS A 246 15.45 17.61 -18.32
C LYS A 246 15.31 18.74 -19.35
N LYS A 247 14.39 18.62 -20.31
CA LYS A 247 14.19 19.57 -21.41
C LYS A 247 13.02 20.53 -21.17
N ASN A 248 12.26 20.33 -20.10
CA ASN A 248 11.05 21.08 -19.81
C ASN A 248 11.12 21.71 -18.42
N ASN A 249 10.32 22.75 -18.19
CA ASN A 249 10.21 23.35 -16.86
C ASN A 249 9.53 22.36 -15.88
N PRO A 250 9.77 22.50 -14.57
CA PRO A 250 9.05 21.75 -13.55
C PRO A 250 7.53 21.85 -13.71
N GLY A 251 6.83 20.78 -13.36
CA GLY A 251 5.38 20.68 -13.48
C GLY A 251 4.65 21.45 -12.38
N SER A 252 3.31 21.42 -12.44
CA SER A 252 2.46 22.13 -11.49
C SER A 252 2.40 21.50 -10.09
N SER A 253 3.05 20.34 -9.87
CA SER A 253 3.17 19.69 -8.56
C SER A 253 1.83 19.36 -7.91
N VAL A 254 0.86 18.88 -8.71
CA VAL A 254 -0.51 18.53 -8.26
C VAL A 254 -0.50 17.53 -7.10
N GLY A 255 0.49 16.63 -7.06
CA GLY A 255 0.63 15.67 -5.95
C GLY A 255 0.79 16.31 -4.57
N ALA A 256 1.33 17.54 -4.49
CA ALA A 256 1.46 18.26 -3.23
C ALA A 256 0.11 18.52 -2.54
N LEU A 257 -0.99 18.55 -3.30
CA LEU A 257 -2.33 18.71 -2.75
C LEU A 257 -2.74 17.53 -1.86
N THR A 258 -2.22 16.33 -2.11
CA THR A 258 -2.49 15.12 -1.30
C THR A 258 -1.87 15.18 0.10
N LEU A 259 -0.95 16.12 0.33
CA LEU A 259 -0.23 16.33 1.60
C LEU A 259 -0.93 17.33 2.52
N ALA A 260 -2.00 17.98 2.07
CA ALA A 260 -2.80 18.83 2.93
C ALA A 260 -3.55 17.98 3.98
N ASP A 261 -4.11 18.65 4.98
CA ASP A 261 -5.12 18.02 5.83
C ASP A 261 -6.28 17.51 4.96
N ARG A 262 -6.95 16.44 5.41
CA ARG A 262 -7.88 15.69 4.55
C ARG A 262 -9.07 16.52 4.09
N SER A 263 -9.56 17.42 4.94
CA SER A 263 -10.68 18.31 4.62
C SER A 263 -10.29 19.36 3.58
N THR A 264 -9.09 19.94 3.69
CA THR A 264 -8.55 20.86 2.69
C THR A 264 -8.31 20.13 1.36
N TRP A 265 -7.72 18.93 1.40
CA TRP A 265 -7.52 18.14 0.18
C TRP A 265 -8.85 17.79 -0.48
N ALA A 266 -9.89 17.40 0.26
CA ALA A 266 -11.21 17.13 -0.30
C ALA A 266 -11.77 18.31 -1.11
N LYS A 267 -11.68 19.53 -0.57
CA LYS A 267 -12.14 20.76 -1.23
C LYS A 267 -11.28 21.11 -2.44
N ASN A 268 -9.96 20.97 -2.33
CA ASN A 268 -9.03 21.21 -3.42
C ASN A 268 -9.24 20.22 -4.57
N ARG A 269 -9.49 18.94 -4.27
CA ARG A 269 -9.83 17.90 -5.26
C ARG A 269 -11.12 18.26 -5.99
N GLU A 270 -12.17 18.63 -5.25
CA GLU A 270 -13.45 19.01 -5.85
C GLU A 270 -13.29 20.24 -6.76
N TRP A 271 -12.50 21.24 -6.33
CA TRP A 271 -12.21 22.40 -7.14
C TRP A 271 -11.40 22.04 -8.39
N LEU A 272 -10.35 21.22 -8.25
CA LEU A 272 -9.53 20.74 -9.37
C LEU A 272 -10.39 20.06 -10.44
N LEU A 273 -11.34 19.22 -10.05
CA LEU A 273 -12.26 18.55 -10.98
C LEU A 273 -13.18 19.53 -11.72
N LYS A 274 -13.51 20.69 -11.12
CA LYS A 274 -14.35 21.72 -11.75
C LYS A 274 -13.59 22.63 -12.70
N VAL A 275 -12.27 22.76 -12.54
CA VAL A 275 -11.43 23.66 -13.36
C VAL A 275 -11.39 23.23 -14.83
N HIS A 276 -11.34 21.91 -15.10
CA HIS A 276 -11.30 21.38 -16.46
C HIS A 276 -11.90 19.96 -16.52
N PRO A 277 -12.74 19.62 -17.51
CA PRO A 277 -13.38 18.31 -17.60
C PRO A 277 -12.38 17.14 -17.71
N GLU A 278 -11.20 17.35 -18.30
CA GLU A 278 -10.17 16.31 -18.39
C GLU A 278 -9.53 15.96 -17.04
N ASN A 279 -9.65 16.83 -16.03
CA ASN A 279 -9.11 16.52 -14.69
C ASN A 279 -9.80 15.30 -14.07
N THR A 280 -11.07 15.03 -14.41
CA THR A 280 -11.73 13.79 -14.00
C THR A 280 -10.99 12.59 -14.57
N LEU A 281 -10.67 12.60 -15.87
CA LEU A 281 -9.92 11.52 -16.50
C LEU A 281 -8.51 11.38 -15.90
N HIS A 282 -7.80 12.49 -15.67
CA HIS A 282 -6.46 12.46 -15.08
C HIS A 282 -6.46 11.90 -13.65
N MET A 283 -7.43 12.30 -12.82
CA MET A 283 -7.59 11.78 -11.46
C MET A 283 -7.91 10.28 -11.49
N GLU A 284 -8.85 9.85 -12.34
CA GLU A 284 -9.16 8.43 -12.51
C GLU A 284 -7.95 7.60 -12.95
N THR A 285 -7.10 8.14 -13.84
CA THR A 285 -5.85 7.49 -14.24
C THR A 285 -4.94 7.26 -13.03
N ILE A 286 -4.75 8.24 -12.15
CA ILE A 286 -3.90 8.08 -10.95
C ILE A 286 -4.53 7.12 -9.94
N GLU A 287 -5.84 7.26 -9.72
CA GLU A 287 -6.63 6.48 -8.77
C GLU A 287 -6.67 5.00 -9.14
N LYS A 288 -6.83 4.66 -10.42
CA LYS A 288 -6.90 3.29 -10.93
C LYS A 288 -5.53 2.64 -11.20
N ALA A 289 -4.45 3.42 -11.29
CA ALA A 289 -3.11 2.90 -11.58
C ALA A 289 -2.71 1.74 -10.65
N LEU A 290 -1.91 0.79 -11.12
CA LEU A 290 -1.40 -0.33 -10.32
C LEU A 290 -0.75 0.16 -9.02
N THR A 291 0.11 1.16 -9.15
CA THR A 291 0.85 1.82 -8.07
C THR A 291 1.35 3.18 -8.58
N VAL A 292 1.86 4.01 -7.68
CA VAL A 292 2.57 5.26 -8.04
C VAL A 292 4.07 5.04 -7.90
N VAL A 293 4.84 5.46 -8.90
CA VAL A 293 6.31 5.45 -8.89
C VAL A 293 6.81 6.87 -8.87
N VAL A 294 7.70 7.19 -7.94
CA VAL A 294 8.35 8.49 -7.83
C VAL A 294 9.81 8.35 -8.22
N LEU A 295 10.24 9.11 -9.22
CA LEU A 295 11.65 9.27 -9.55
C LEU A 295 12.14 10.54 -8.84
N ASP A 296 12.74 10.37 -7.67
CA ASP A 296 13.15 11.46 -6.78
C ASP A 296 14.60 11.89 -7.08
N ASP A 297 14.86 13.20 -7.10
CA ASP A 297 16.18 13.75 -7.41
C ASP A 297 17.14 13.78 -6.19
N SER A 298 16.63 13.48 -4.99
CA SER A 298 17.45 13.42 -3.78
C SER A 298 18.39 12.20 -3.78
N GLU A 299 19.48 12.33 -3.04
CA GLU A 299 20.57 11.35 -2.97
C GLU A 299 20.85 10.99 -1.48
N PRO A 300 19.94 10.28 -0.80
CA PRO A 300 20.09 9.98 0.62
C PRO A 300 21.34 9.13 0.88
N SER A 301 22.10 9.47 1.93
CA SER A 301 23.41 8.85 2.22
C SER A 301 23.36 7.60 3.08
N ASP A 302 22.28 7.38 3.81
CA ASP A 302 22.09 6.24 4.72
C ASP A 302 20.60 5.87 4.85
N LEU A 303 20.32 4.74 5.49
CA LEU A 303 18.95 4.23 5.68
C LEU A 303 18.02 5.20 6.43
N SER A 304 18.55 6.02 7.36
CA SER A 304 17.73 7.02 8.07
C SER A 304 17.31 8.13 7.11
N ASN A 305 18.24 8.58 6.27
CA ASN A 305 17.96 9.55 5.21
C ASN A 305 17.01 8.97 4.15
N VAL A 306 17.15 7.69 3.78
CA VAL A 306 16.20 7.02 2.88
C VAL A 306 14.80 7.04 3.48
N CYS A 307 14.64 6.69 4.75
CA CYS A 307 13.34 6.73 5.44
C CYS A 307 12.74 8.15 5.46
N MET A 308 13.53 9.13 5.90
CA MET A 308 13.08 10.53 6.00
C MET A 308 12.70 11.11 4.65
N ASN A 309 13.50 10.91 3.61
CA ASN A 309 13.19 11.41 2.26
C ASN A 309 12.01 10.66 1.62
N THR A 310 11.80 9.38 1.97
CA THR A 310 10.63 8.63 1.49
C THR A 310 9.34 9.28 2.01
N ILE A 311 9.25 9.53 3.32
CA ILE A 311 8.05 10.10 3.95
C ILE A 311 7.89 11.60 3.67
N ALA A 312 8.98 12.37 3.76
CA ALA A 312 8.93 13.83 3.86
C ALA A 312 9.74 14.57 2.79
N GLY A 313 10.17 13.88 1.72
CA GLY A 313 10.92 14.48 0.61
C GLY A 313 10.09 15.47 -0.23
N ASP A 314 10.45 15.64 -1.50
CA ASP A 314 9.83 16.68 -2.35
C ASP A 314 8.30 16.53 -2.44
N PRO A 315 7.53 17.51 -1.91
CA PRO A 315 6.07 17.42 -1.86
C PRO A 315 5.43 17.39 -3.26
N GLY A 316 6.08 17.96 -4.28
CA GLY A 316 5.56 17.96 -5.65
C GLY A 316 5.54 16.58 -6.31
N ASN A 317 6.29 15.63 -5.74
CA ASN A 317 6.51 14.29 -6.26
C ASN A 317 5.97 13.22 -5.30
N ARG A 318 4.83 13.48 -4.63
CA ARG A 318 4.18 12.51 -3.74
C ARG A 318 2.70 12.38 -4.07
N TRP A 319 2.17 11.17 -3.93
CA TRP A 319 0.74 10.90 -3.98
C TRP A 319 0.33 10.11 -2.73
N ALA A 320 0.09 10.83 -1.63
CA ALA A 320 -0.07 10.21 -0.31
C ALA A 320 -1.29 9.27 -0.20
N ASP A 321 -2.27 9.45 -1.08
CA ASP A 321 -3.51 8.68 -1.09
C ASP A 321 -3.36 7.27 -1.69
N LYS A 322 -2.25 6.97 -2.37
CA LYS A 322 -2.09 5.66 -3.02
C LYS A 322 -1.76 4.62 -1.95
N SER A 323 -2.39 3.44 -2.05
CA SER A 323 -2.11 2.32 -1.15
C SER A 323 -0.62 2.01 -1.06
N VAL A 324 0.09 2.09 -2.19
CA VAL A 324 1.53 1.91 -2.28
C VAL A 324 2.12 2.97 -3.21
N VAL A 325 3.18 3.63 -2.75
CA VAL A 325 4.03 4.52 -3.57
C VAL A 325 5.48 4.03 -3.49
N HIS A 326 6.11 3.80 -4.63
CA HIS A 326 7.52 3.44 -4.71
C HIS A 326 8.37 4.69 -4.95
N VAL A 327 9.22 5.06 -3.99
CA VAL A 327 10.12 6.22 -4.12
C VAL A 327 11.51 5.73 -4.47
N ILE A 328 11.97 6.01 -5.69
CA ILE A 328 13.28 5.62 -6.18
C ILE A 328 14.16 6.87 -6.27
N PHE A 329 15.22 6.91 -5.48
CA PHE A 329 16.13 8.04 -5.39
C PHE A 329 17.15 8.07 -6.53
N LYS A 330 17.77 9.22 -6.78
CA LYS A 330 18.72 9.43 -7.88
C LYS A 330 19.96 8.56 -7.80
N ASN A 331 20.36 8.17 -6.58
CA ASN A 331 21.44 7.22 -6.32
C ASN A 331 20.98 5.75 -6.35
N GLY A 332 19.75 5.47 -6.81
CA GLY A 332 19.23 4.11 -6.98
C GLY A 332 18.91 3.38 -5.67
N THR A 333 18.90 4.07 -4.53
CA THR A 333 18.24 3.59 -3.31
C THR A 333 16.72 3.77 -3.45
N PHE A 334 15.94 3.11 -2.60
CA PHE A 334 14.49 3.25 -2.64
C PHE A 334 13.83 3.08 -1.28
N GLY A 335 12.63 3.63 -1.18
CA GLY A 335 11.69 3.39 -0.10
C GLY A 335 10.28 3.20 -0.64
N LEU A 336 9.38 2.82 0.26
CA LEU A 336 7.98 2.58 -0.03
C LEU A 336 7.13 3.35 0.97
N ILE A 337 6.10 4.03 0.48
CA ILE A 337 5.05 4.63 1.30
C ILE A 337 3.83 3.73 1.19
N SER A 338 3.19 3.43 2.31
CA SER A 338 1.90 2.74 2.36
C SER A 338 0.91 3.57 3.17
N ASP A 339 -0.23 3.90 2.57
CA ASP A 339 -1.41 4.38 3.30
C ASP A 339 -2.19 3.21 3.93
#